data_AF-A0A177TEW0-F1
#
_entry.id   AF-A0A177TEW0-F1
#
_cell.length_a   1.000
_cell.length_b   1.000
_cell.length_c   1.000
_cell.angle_alpha   90.00
_cell.angle_beta   90.00
_cell.angle_gamma   90.00
#
_symmetry.space_group_name_H-M   'P 1'
#
loop_
_entity.id
_entity.type
_entity.pdbx_description
1 polymer ?
#
loop_
_entity_poly.entity_id
_entity_poly.type
_entity_poly.pdbx_seq_one_letter_code
_entity_poly.pdbx_strand_id
1 'polypeptide(L)'
;MTSSTLLMTEDPRGAINARQPISTGAPPSSKHSVFLFPLVSQVLCAQEMSSESNSSVPFLDYVLWAGPSASKASREQFATELRNVAVLGIGFFVLNNSPFDQGGRRERQFDFSRRFFALPLEERLKVSMDQSRHFRGFSKLGDEQTKGRQDLRDQLECGFDREPFPGIESLSRVQLAAQPYLNLHGPNQFLDEGILPGHRASTTEWLEIAREVNLQLTIALELALGLSPNALVSILRDSPADRIAQKEAEAKFAAVAQQDHEARYDGPAPYFRMKMIRYPRGADVDGFQKDDASSTQGVGAHKDGGWITLLATDSVGGLQIQDFAGEWIDVAHSNNGIIVNFGQQIEKLTRGAVQAATHRVHMPGNAGALPDRYSVAWFSMPSLTAHVHPLPLSNLSPDLLQAWRDSGRPDAPGKEEEAQDRRGGLVSDVPAGDLHGKDGEEFGILAWRGITRSHPTVVAHWHKDLVPWQDL
;
A
#
# COMPACT_ATOMS: atom_id res chain seq x y z
N MET A 1 -39.28 -42.14 -49.70
CA MET A 1 -37.91 -42.10 -50.23
C MET A 1 -37.00 -42.29 -49.01
N THR A 2 -36.50 -43.49 -48.69
CA THR A 2 -35.36 -44.23 -49.29
C THR A 2 -34.02 -43.48 -49.14
N SER A 3 -32.90 -44.01 -48.64
CA SER A 3 -32.52 -45.31 -48.02
C SER A 3 -31.03 -45.23 -47.58
N SER A 4 -30.39 -46.07 -46.74
CA SER A 4 -30.76 -47.16 -45.80
C SER A 4 -29.55 -47.37 -44.84
N THR A 5 -29.72 -47.45 -43.52
CA THR A 5 -29.75 -48.71 -42.73
C THR A 5 -28.50 -49.61 -42.84
N LEU A 6 -27.64 -49.61 -41.82
CA LEU A 6 -27.03 -50.84 -41.27
C LEU A 6 -26.59 -50.69 -39.80
N LEU A 7 -25.86 -51.68 -39.27
CA LEU A 7 -26.09 -52.29 -37.94
C LEU A 7 -24.88 -53.10 -37.42
N MET A 8 -24.76 -53.21 -36.09
CA MET A 8 -24.14 -54.32 -35.32
C MET A 8 -22.60 -54.54 -35.47
N THR A 9 -21.86 -55.25 -34.58
CA THR A 9 -22.21 -56.14 -33.44
C THR A 9 -21.07 -56.22 -32.39
N GLU A 10 -21.44 -56.35 -31.11
CA GLU A 10 -20.91 -57.24 -30.03
C GLU A 10 -19.40 -57.38 -29.67
N ASP A 11 -19.17 -58.16 -28.59
CA ASP A 11 -18.00 -58.21 -27.69
C ASP A 11 -17.36 -59.65 -27.64
N PRO A 12 -16.97 -60.25 -26.51
CA PRO A 12 -15.59 -60.38 -26.00
C PRO A 12 -14.86 -61.71 -26.30
N ARG A 13 -13.54 -61.75 -26.07
CA ARG A 13 -12.79 -62.69 -25.15
C ARG A 13 -11.31 -62.92 -25.53
N GLY A 14 -10.48 -63.19 -24.51
CA GLY A 14 -9.15 -63.83 -24.67
C GLY A 14 -8.08 -63.45 -23.63
N ALA A 15 -7.46 -64.35 -22.88
CA ALA A 15 -7.96 -65.34 -21.90
C ALA A 15 -6.81 -66.25 -21.40
N ILE A 16 -6.52 -66.22 -20.09
CA ILE A 16 -5.98 -67.33 -19.25
C ILE A 16 -4.55 -67.88 -19.55
N ASN A 17 -3.62 -67.72 -18.59
CA ASN A 17 -2.78 -68.77 -17.94
C ASN A 17 -1.60 -68.17 -17.12
N ALA A 18 -0.89 -68.87 -16.22
CA ALA A 18 -1.30 -69.59 -14.99
C ALA A 18 -0.07 -70.02 -14.13
N ARG A 19 -0.13 -69.88 -12.78
CA ARG A 19 0.59 -70.63 -11.70
C ARG A 19 2.15 -70.68 -11.72
N GLN A 20 2.87 -70.05 -10.76
CA GLN A 20 3.31 -70.56 -9.41
C GLN A 20 4.56 -71.49 -9.40
N PRO A 21 5.26 -71.75 -8.26
CA PRO A 21 5.69 -70.85 -7.14
C PRO A 21 7.10 -71.18 -6.50
N ILE A 22 7.54 -70.40 -5.48
CA ILE A 22 8.46 -70.76 -4.33
C ILE A 22 9.92 -71.23 -4.60
N SER A 23 10.94 -70.61 -3.95
CA SER A 23 11.74 -71.23 -2.83
C SER A 23 12.97 -70.42 -2.32
N THR A 24 12.95 -70.12 -1.02
CA THR A 24 14.05 -70.15 0.00
C THR A 24 15.53 -69.82 -0.33
N GLY A 25 16.15 -68.93 0.46
CA GLY A 25 17.60 -68.88 0.68
C GLY A 25 18.05 -67.88 1.79
N ALA A 26 18.88 -68.33 2.73
CA ALA A 26 19.49 -67.52 3.82
C ALA A 26 20.60 -68.33 4.56
N PRO A 27 21.41 -67.71 5.44
CA PRO A 27 22.24 -66.51 5.30
C PRO A 27 23.75 -66.90 5.23
N PRO A 28 24.71 -65.98 5.41
CA PRO A 28 25.35 -65.89 6.74
C PRO A 28 25.68 -64.46 7.20
N SER A 29 26.29 -64.35 8.37
CA SER A 29 26.47 -63.11 9.14
C SER A 29 27.83 -62.42 8.94
N SER A 30 27.85 -61.09 9.12
CA SER A 30 28.90 -60.42 9.88
C SER A 30 28.36 -59.19 10.62
N LYS A 31 28.91 -58.95 11.81
CA LYS A 31 28.51 -57.91 12.77
C LYS A 31 28.79 -56.50 12.21
N HIS A 32 28.02 -55.50 12.63
CA HIS A 32 28.48 -54.30 13.36
C HIS A 32 27.27 -53.65 14.06
N SER A 33 27.51 -52.83 15.10
CA SER A 33 26.45 -52.31 16.00
C SER A 33 26.50 -50.78 16.10
N VAL A 34 25.41 -50.10 15.75
CA VAL A 34 25.16 -48.67 16.02
C VAL A 34 23.67 -48.49 16.35
N PHE A 35 23.35 -47.47 17.15
CA PHE A 35 22.04 -47.22 17.76
C PHE A 35 20.93 -46.80 16.77
N LEU A 36 19.69 -47.01 17.19
CA LEU A 36 18.47 -46.60 16.51
C LEU A 36 17.84 -45.37 17.19
N PHE A 37 17.66 -44.27 16.46
CA PHE A 37 16.71 -43.18 16.79
C PHE A 37 16.14 -42.62 15.46
N PRO A 38 14.91 -42.05 15.45
CA PRO A 38 14.14 -41.88 14.23
C PRO A 38 14.40 -40.56 13.49
N LEU A 39 13.95 -40.53 12.24
CA LEU A 39 14.09 -39.44 11.27
C LEU A 39 13.44 -38.13 11.77
N VAL A 40 14.20 -37.04 11.76
CA VAL A 40 13.67 -35.66 11.71
C VAL A 40 14.12 -35.08 10.38
N SER A 41 13.17 -34.72 9.52
CA SER A 41 13.48 -34.26 8.16
C SER A 41 13.92 -32.80 8.16
N GLN A 42 15.23 -32.56 8.09
CA GLN A 42 15.80 -31.24 7.80
C GLN A 42 15.80 -31.00 6.28
N VAL A 43 14.93 -30.11 5.80
CA VAL A 43 15.02 -29.60 4.42
C VAL A 43 16.04 -28.46 4.39
N LEU A 44 17.32 -28.82 4.36
CA LEU A 44 18.38 -27.95 3.89
C LEU A 44 18.42 -28.03 2.37
N CYS A 45 17.98 -26.96 1.69
CA CYS A 45 18.08 -26.86 0.24
C CYS A 45 18.76 -25.55 -0.16
N ALA A 46 20.08 -25.51 0.00
CA ALA A 46 20.90 -24.57 -0.73
C ALA A 46 21.24 -25.21 -2.09
N GLN A 47 20.61 -24.73 -3.17
CA GLN A 47 20.97 -25.13 -4.53
C GLN A 47 21.37 -23.90 -5.36
N GLU A 48 22.66 -23.88 -5.69
CA GLU A 48 23.28 -23.44 -6.94
C GLU A 48 22.65 -22.28 -7.71
N MET A 49 23.38 -21.16 -7.74
CA MET A 49 23.15 -20.04 -8.66
C MET A 49 23.26 -20.51 -10.12
N SER A 50 22.12 -20.55 -10.82
CA SER A 50 22.05 -20.59 -12.28
C SER A 50 21.34 -19.33 -12.79
N SER A 51 21.75 -18.83 -13.95
CA SER A 51 21.48 -17.45 -14.38
C SER A 51 20.18 -17.31 -15.19
N GLU A 52 19.03 -17.28 -14.51
CA GLU A 52 17.77 -16.74 -15.05
C GLU A 52 17.15 -15.74 -14.06
N SER A 53 17.41 -14.45 -14.27
CA SER A 53 16.94 -13.36 -13.39
C SER A 53 15.47 -13.00 -13.65
N ASN A 54 14.57 -13.94 -13.42
CA ASN A 54 13.13 -13.70 -13.44
C ASN A 54 12.74 -12.97 -12.14
N SER A 55 12.85 -11.64 -12.15
CA SER A 55 12.73 -10.78 -10.97
C SER A 55 11.29 -10.66 -10.46
N SER A 56 10.82 -11.69 -9.76
CA SER A 56 9.50 -11.69 -9.11
C SER A 56 9.53 -10.87 -7.82
N VAL A 57 8.62 -9.92 -7.68
CA VAL A 57 8.35 -9.22 -6.41
C VAL A 57 8.07 -10.26 -5.30
N PRO A 58 8.74 -10.16 -4.13
CA PRO A 58 8.56 -11.12 -3.06
C PRO A 58 7.15 -11.06 -2.47
N PHE A 59 6.68 -12.17 -1.91
CA PHE A 59 5.36 -12.27 -1.28
C PHE A 59 5.44 -12.76 0.17
N LEU A 60 4.44 -12.39 0.96
CA LEU A 60 4.23 -12.84 2.33
C LEU A 60 2.80 -13.37 2.49
N ASP A 61 2.60 -14.37 3.35
CA ASP A 61 1.27 -14.93 3.63
C ASP A 61 0.69 -14.37 4.93
N TYR A 62 -0.40 -13.59 4.83
CA TYR A 62 -1.06 -12.97 5.98
C TYR A 62 -1.56 -13.98 7.01
N VAL A 63 -1.84 -15.24 6.63
CA VAL A 63 -2.37 -16.23 7.60
C VAL A 63 -1.33 -16.68 8.62
N LEU A 64 -0.03 -16.54 8.31
CA LEU A 64 1.05 -16.79 9.27
C LEU A 64 1.01 -15.80 10.44
N TRP A 65 0.59 -14.56 10.15
CA TRP A 65 0.48 -13.49 11.14
C TRP A 65 -0.89 -13.47 11.87
N ALA A 66 -1.99 -13.43 11.11
CA ALA A 66 -3.34 -13.19 11.63
C ALA A 66 -4.39 -14.21 11.15
N GLY A 67 -3.96 -15.37 10.64
CA GLY A 67 -4.87 -16.47 10.30
C GLY A 67 -5.43 -17.22 11.52
N PRO A 68 -6.46 -18.07 11.34
CA PRO A 68 -7.09 -18.82 12.43
C PRO A 68 -6.16 -19.79 13.19
N SER A 69 -5.03 -20.16 12.58
CA SER A 69 -4.00 -21.04 13.15
C SER A 69 -2.69 -20.30 13.44
N ALA A 70 -2.68 -18.96 13.42
CA ALA A 70 -1.49 -18.17 13.68
C ALA A 70 -0.95 -18.42 15.10
N SER A 71 0.32 -18.79 15.17
CA SER A 71 1.05 -19.13 16.39
C SER A 71 2.14 -18.11 16.67
N LYS A 72 2.81 -18.21 17.82
CA LYS A 72 4.02 -17.41 18.08
C LYS A 72 5.09 -17.65 16.99
N ALA A 73 5.36 -18.91 16.66
CA ALA A 73 6.38 -19.28 15.68
C ALA A 73 6.07 -18.79 14.25
N SER A 74 4.80 -18.85 13.80
CA SER A 74 4.43 -18.36 12.47
C SER A 74 4.45 -16.82 12.38
N ARG A 75 4.22 -16.11 13.50
CA ARG A 75 4.41 -14.66 13.60
C ARG A 75 5.89 -14.27 13.59
N GLU A 76 6.74 -15.04 14.26
CA GLU A 76 8.20 -14.85 14.23
C GLU A 76 8.77 -15.15 12.83
N GLN A 77 8.24 -16.16 12.13
CA GLN A 77 8.53 -16.41 10.71
C GLN A 77 8.11 -15.21 9.84
N PHE A 78 6.84 -14.78 9.91
CA PHE A 78 6.33 -13.66 9.12
C PHE A 78 7.12 -12.37 9.36
N ALA A 79 7.50 -12.07 10.62
CA ALA A 79 8.32 -10.91 10.94
C ALA A 79 9.77 -11.03 10.42
N THR A 80 10.29 -12.25 10.28
CA THR A 80 11.61 -12.51 9.66
C THR A 80 11.55 -12.34 8.15
N GLU A 81 10.50 -12.85 7.49
CA GLU A 81 10.23 -12.62 6.07
C GLU A 81 10.01 -11.12 5.79
N LEU A 82 9.28 -10.42 6.68
CA LEU A 82 9.03 -8.98 6.59
C LEU A 82 10.33 -8.18 6.73
N ARG A 83 11.20 -8.54 7.68
CA ARG A 83 12.55 -7.97 7.80
C ARG A 83 13.33 -8.11 6.50
N ASN A 84 13.27 -9.28 5.86
CA ASN A 84 14.00 -9.52 4.62
C ASN A 84 13.50 -8.63 3.47
N VAL A 85 12.19 -8.50 3.24
CA VAL A 85 11.66 -7.64 2.16
C VAL A 85 11.71 -6.14 2.47
N ALA A 86 11.60 -5.76 3.75
CA ALA A 86 11.50 -4.36 4.18
C ALA A 86 12.86 -3.71 4.46
N VAL A 87 13.79 -4.44 5.09
CA VAL A 87 15.08 -3.90 5.58
C VAL A 87 16.27 -4.42 4.78
N LEU A 88 16.21 -5.63 4.22
CA LEU A 88 17.27 -6.11 3.33
C LEU A 88 16.92 -5.82 1.86
N GLY A 89 15.64 -5.86 1.51
CA GLY A 89 15.06 -5.47 0.22
C GLY A 89 14.55 -4.02 0.16
N ILE A 90 13.80 -3.74 -0.91
CA ILE A 90 13.40 -2.41 -1.38
C ILE A 90 12.13 -1.82 -0.73
N GLY A 91 11.62 -2.44 0.35
CA GLY A 91 10.45 -1.92 1.07
C GLY A 91 9.10 -2.19 0.39
N PHE A 92 9.02 -3.21 -0.46
CA PHE A 92 7.86 -3.53 -1.31
C PHE A 92 7.66 -5.05 -1.43
N PHE A 93 6.42 -5.53 -1.32
CA PHE A 93 6.07 -6.94 -1.42
C PHE A 93 4.59 -7.15 -1.76
N VAL A 94 4.17 -8.39 -2.04
CA VAL A 94 2.77 -8.79 -2.18
C VAL A 94 2.29 -9.55 -0.94
N LEU A 95 1.27 -9.05 -0.26
CA LEU A 95 0.58 -9.74 0.82
C LEU A 95 -0.56 -10.62 0.27
N ASN A 96 -0.40 -11.94 0.37
CA ASN A 96 -1.39 -12.92 -0.04
C ASN A 96 -2.32 -13.29 1.13
N ASN A 97 -3.48 -13.89 0.81
CA ASN A 97 -4.48 -14.42 1.76
C ASN A 97 -5.01 -13.39 2.78
N SER A 98 -5.02 -12.11 2.40
CA SER A 98 -5.53 -11.01 3.21
C SER A 98 -7.08 -10.98 3.29
N PRO A 99 -7.69 -10.24 4.25
CA PRO A 99 -9.15 -10.23 4.43
C PRO A 99 -9.95 -9.53 3.31
N PHE A 100 -9.28 -8.90 2.34
CA PHE A 100 -9.87 -8.15 1.24
C PHE A 100 -10.62 -9.00 0.20
N ASP A 101 -10.40 -10.32 0.18
CA ASP A 101 -11.04 -11.24 -0.76
C ASP A 101 -12.16 -12.08 -0.14
N GLN A 102 -12.24 -12.11 1.19
CA GLN A 102 -13.26 -12.83 1.94
C GLN A 102 -14.67 -12.35 1.54
N GLY A 103 -15.56 -13.29 1.20
CA GLY A 103 -16.95 -12.96 0.86
C GLY A 103 -17.12 -12.05 -0.38
N GLY A 104 -16.15 -12.02 -1.30
CA GLY A 104 -16.27 -11.27 -2.56
C GLY A 104 -16.09 -9.74 -2.45
N ARG A 105 -15.47 -9.27 -1.37
CA ARG A 105 -15.20 -7.85 -1.09
C ARG A 105 -14.45 -7.14 -2.22
N ARG A 106 -13.33 -7.70 -2.70
CA ARG A 106 -12.56 -7.16 -3.83
C ARG A 106 -13.44 -6.94 -5.05
N GLU A 107 -14.20 -7.95 -5.47
CA GLU A 107 -15.01 -7.81 -6.69
C GLU A 107 -16.13 -6.78 -6.52
N ARG A 108 -16.73 -6.62 -5.33
CA ARG A 108 -17.65 -5.49 -5.07
C ARG A 108 -16.98 -4.12 -5.22
N GLN A 109 -15.77 -3.96 -4.67
CA GLN A 109 -15.06 -2.68 -4.73
C GLN A 109 -14.59 -2.34 -6.16
N PHE A 110 -14.17 -3.35 -6.94
CA PHE A 110 -13.79 -3.17 -8.34
C PHE A 110 -15.02 -3.00 -9.26
N ASP A 111 -16.13 -3.70 -9.01
CA ASP A 111 -17.42 -3.44 -9.68
C ASP A 111 -17.88 -1.99 -9.46
N PHE A 112 -17.92 -1.52 -8.21
CA PHE A 112 -18.22 -0.11 -7.89
C PHE A 112 -17.29 0.84 -8.65
N SER A 113 -15.97 0.61 -8.61
CA SER A 113 -15.00 1.44 -9.34
C SER A 113 -15.31 1.49 -10.84
N ARG A 114 -15.46 0.32 -11.50
CA ARG A 114 -15.83 0.24 -12.93
C ARG A 114 -17.17 0.94 -13.22
N ARG A 115 -18.19 0.75 -12.38
CA ARG A 115 -19.50 1.43 -12.52
C ARG A 115 -19.38 2.95 -12.38
N PHE A 116 -18.61 3.46 -11.41
CA PHE A 116 -18.39 4.89 -11.23
C PHE A 116 -17.73 5.52 -12.46
N PHE A 117 -16.64 4.95 -12.95
CA PHE A 117 -15.92 5.49 -14.09
C PHE A 117 -16.63 5.29 -15.44
N ALA A 118 -17.61 4.38 -15.51
CA ALA A 118 -18.53 4.24 -16.64
C ALA A 118 -19.71 5.23 -16.62
N LEU A 119 -19.91 6.01 -15.55
CA LEU A 119 -20.92 7.08 -15.53
C LEU A 119 -20.51 8.23 -16.48
N PRO A 120 -21.49 8.95 -17.06
CA PRO A 120 -21.25 10.22 -17.76
C PRO A 120 -20.45 11.21 -16.90
N LEU A 121 -19.66 12.07 -17.54
CA LEU A 121 -18.78 13.00 -16.83
C LEU A 121 -19.57 13.94 -15.91
N GLU A 122 -20.74 14.40 -16.35
CA GLU A 122 -21.65 15.25 -15.60
C GLU A 122 -22.23 14.59 -14.33
N GLU A 123 -22.27 13.25 -14.28
CA GLU A 123 -22.63 12.51 -13.07
C GLU A 123 -21.42 12.40 -12.13
N ARG A 124 -20.22 12.07 -12.64
CA ARG A 124 -18.99 12.03 -11.83
C ARG A 124 -18.63 13.39 -11.23
N LEU A 125 -18.89 14.49 -11.95
CA LEU A 125 -18.62 15.85 -11.48
C LEU A 125 -19.55 16.33 -10.34
N LYS A 126 -20.67 15.63 -10.04
CA LYS A 126 -21.51 15.90 -8.85
C LYS A 126 -20.81 15.57 -7.52
N VAL A 127 -19.65 14.90 -7.58
CA VAL A 127 -18.76 14.65 -6.45
C VAL A 127 -17.34 15.15 -6.73
N SER A 128 -17.18 16.18 -7.59
CA SER A 128 -15.86 16.77 -7.93
C SER A 128 -15.11 17.23 -6.68
N MET A 129 -13.82 16.91 -6.57
CA MET A 129 -12.99 17.27 -5.41
C MET A 129 -12.97 18.78 -5.15
N ASP A 130 -13.11 19.61 -6.19
CA ASP A 130 -13.21 21.08 -6.09
C ASP A 130 -14.37 21.54 -5.17
N GLN A 131 -15.40 20.71 -4.98
CA GLN A 131 -16.55 21.00 -4.12
C GLN A 131 -16.30 20.62 -2.64
N SER A 132 -15.12 20.09 -2.30
CA SER A 132 -14.77 19.66 -0.94
C SER A 132 -13.54 20.38 -0.39
N ARG A 133 -13.76 21.22 0.63
CA ARG A 133 -12.69 21.75 1.51
C ARG A 133 -11.83 20.66 2.17
N HIS A 134 -12.27 19.41 2.13
CA HIS A 134 -11.63 18.25 2.76
C HIS A 134 -10.82 17.38 1.79
N PHE A 135 -10.67 17.80 0.53
CA PHE A 135 -9.96 17.08 -0.53
C PHE A 135 -10.48 15.63 -0.71
N ARG A 136 -11.81 15.46 -0.69
CA ARG A 136 -12.52 14.21 -1.02
C ARG A 136 -13.32 14.40 -2.30
N GLY A 137 -13.38 13.40 -3.17
CA GLY A 137 -14.16 13.46 -4.40
C GLY A 137 -13.37 13.09 -5.65
N PHE A 138 -13.99 13.32 -6.81
CA PHE A 138 -13.49 12.99 -8.13
C PHE A 138 -12.47 14.02 -8.63
N SER A 139 -11.35 13.55 -9.17
CA SER A 139 -10.43 14.33 -10.00
C SER A 139 -10.45 13.75 -11.41
N LYS A 140 -10.54 14.62 -12.42
CA LYS A 140 -10.61 14.26 -13.84
C LYS A 140 -9.28 13.69 -14.33
N LEU A 141 -9.31 13.12 -15.53
CA LEU A 141 -8.13 12.62 -16.22
C LEU A 141 -7.10 13.75 -16.37
N GLY A 142 -5.89 13.55 -15.84
CA GLY A 142 -4.81 14.52 -15.95
C GLY A 142 -4.92 15.77 -15.06
N ASP A 143 -5.81 15.79 -14.06
CA ASP A 143 -5.83 16.87 -13.04
C ASP A 143 -4.61 16.80 -12.11
N GLU A 144 -4.05 15.61 -11.89
CA GLU A 144 -2.83 15.42 -11.10
C GLU A 144 -1.57 15.41 -11.98
N GLN A 145 -0.45 15.84 -11.38
CA GLN A 145 0.86 15.84 -12.01
C GLN A 145 1.93 15.26 -11.08
N THR A 146 2.80 14.43 -11.64
CA THR A 146 4.03 13.97 -10.99
C THR A 146 5.25 14.46 -11.77
N LYS A 147 6.19 15.13 -11.08
CA LYS A 147 7.41 15.73 -11.66
C LYS A 147 7.13 16.74 -12.80
N GLY A 148 6.08 17.57 -12.65
CA GLY A 148 5.71 18.57 -13.65
C GLY A 148 5.22 17.99 -14.98
N ARG A 149 4.75 16.73 -14.96
CA ARG A 149 4.08 16.07 -16.08
C ARG A 149 2.74 15.51 -15.62
N GLN A 150 1.75 15.62 -16.50
CA GLN A 150 0.41 15.09 -16.34
C GLN A 150 0.41 13.58 -16.08
N ASP A 151 -0.30 13.15 -15.04
CA ASP A 151 -0.52 11.73 -14.74
C ASP A 151 -1.79 11.26 -15.45
N LEU A 152 -1.66 10.24 -16.30
CA LEU A 152 -2.74 9.69 -17.14
C LEU A 152 -3.65 8.75 -16.33
N ARG A 153 -4.26 9.32 -15.28
CA ARG A 153 -5.30 8.72 -14.44
C ARG A 153 -6.45 9.68 -14.17
N ASP A 154 -7.65 9.15 -13.99
CA ASP A 154 -8.74 9.79 -13.24
C ASP A 154 -9.01 9.00 -11.95
N GLN A 155 -9.52 9.66 -10.92
CA GLN A 155 -9.60 9.08 -9.57
C GLN A 155 -10.79 9.58 -8.76
N LEU A 156 -11.28 8.75 -7.84
CA LEU A 156 -12.22 9.12 -6.77
C LEU A 156 -11.53 8.92 -5.43
N GLU A 157 -11.30 10.01 -4.71
CA GLU A 157 -10.60 10.04 -3.43
C GLU A 157 -11.58 10.08 -2.24
N CYS A 158 -11.34 9.20 -1.28
CA CYS A 158 -12.10 9.02 -0.06
C CYS A 158 -11.15 8.89 1.14
N GLY A 159 -11.72 8.90 2.34
CA GLY A 159 -11.07 8.48 3.58
C GLY A 159 -12.14 7.96 4.52
N PHE A 160 -11.86 7.88 5.82
CA PHE A 160 -12.95 7.62 6.77
C PHE A 160 -13.99 8.74 6.71
N ASP A 161 -15.26 8.35 6.64
CA ASP A 161 -16.41 9.24 6.62
C ASP A 161 -16.63 9.78 8.05
N ARG A 162 -16.68 11.10 8.20
CA ARG A 162 -16.79 11.81 9.48
C ARG A 162 -17.27 13.24 9.24
N GLU A 163 -17.87 13.86 10.24
CA GLU A 163 -18.17 15.30 10.19
C GLU A 163 -16.90 16.15 10.05
N PRO A 164 -17.00 17.41 9.60
CA PRO A 164 -15.92 18.39 9.70
C PRO A 164 -15.38 18.50 11.13
N PHE A 165 -14.11 18.84 11.28
CA PHE A 165 -13.45 18.87 12.59
C PHE A 165 -14.20 19.78 13.60
N PRO A 166 -14.56 19.29 14.81
CA PRO A 166 -15.38 20.06 15.74
C PRO A 166 -14.81 21.44 16.08
N GLY A 167 -15.65 22.47 16.02
CA GLY A 167 -15.27 23.87 16.30
C GLY A 167 -14.48 24.58 15.20
N ILE A 168 -14.06 23.91 14.11
CA ILE A 168 -13.16 24.49 13.09
C ILE A 168 -13.67 25.78 12.44
N GLU A 169 -14.99 25.94 12.35
CA GLU A 169 -15.65 27.11 11.73
C GLU A 169 -15.69 28.35 12.64
N SER A 170 -15.37 28.17 13.93
CA SER A 170 -15.26 29.26 14.90
C SER A 170 -13.85 29.82 15.04
N LEU A 171 -12.84 29.15 14.47
CA LEU A 171 -11.44 29.54 14.59
C LEU A 171 -11.13 30.80 13.76
N SER A 172 -10.33 31.70 14.33
CA SER A 172 -9.73 32.79 13.54
C SER A 172 -8.74 32.25 12.50
N ARG A 173 -8.46 33.06 11.48
CA ARG A 173 -7.44 32.76 10.45
C ARG A 173 -6.08 32.40 11.05
N VAL A 174 -5.69 33.01 12.18
CA VAL A 174 -4.39 32.75 12.83
C VAL A 174 -4.37 31.36 13.47
N GLN A 175 -5.42 30.98 14.20
CA GLN A 175 -5.56 29.64 14.79
C GLN A 175 -5.63 28.57 13.71
N LEU A 176 -6.44 28.79 12.68
CA LEU A 176 -6.57 27.83 11.57
C LEU A 176 -5.28 27.71 10.75
N ALA A 177 -4.49 28.78 10.60
CA ALA A 177 -3.16 28.71 9.97
C ALA A 177 -2.10 28.00 10.85
N ALA A 178 -2.32 27.84 12.16
CA ALA A 178 -1.43 27.09 13.04
C ALA A 178 -1.62 25.57 12.97
N GLN A 179 -2.82 25.09 12.59
CA GLN A 179 -3.15 23.67 12.36
C GLN A 179 -4.11 23.50 11.16
N PRO A 180 -3.74 23.94 9.94
CA PRO A 180 -4.67 24.00 8.80
C PRO A 180 -5.10 22.62 8.30
N TYR A 181 -4.31 21.59 8.62
CA TYR A 181 -4.61 20.18 8.36
C TYR A 181 -5.88 19.66 9.03
N LEU A 182 -6.44 20.36 10.03
CA LEU A 182 -7.74 19.99 10.60
C LEU A 182 -8.85 20.02 9.53
N ASN A 183 -8.69 20.80 8.46
CA ASN A 183 -9.57 20.75 7.29
C ASN A 183 -9.56 19.38 6.57
N LEU A 184 -8.55 18.53 6.75
CA LEU A 184 -8.47 17.20 6.11
C LEU A 184 -9.40 16.17 6.76
N HIS A 185 -9.98 16.50 7.93
CA HIS A 185 -11.09 15.79 8.54
C HIS A 185 -12.42 16.38 8.05
N GLY A 186 -13.23 15.53 7.42
CA GLY A 186 -14.58 15.82 6.96
C GLY A 186 -15.15 14.70 6.08
N PRO A 187 -16.37 14.89 5.56
CA PRO A 187 -17.14 13.83 4.92
C PRO A 187 -16.62 13.49 3.51
N ASN A 188 -16.87 12.25 3.10
CA ASN A 188 -16.68 11.84 1.70
C ASN A 188 -17.80 12.38 0.82
N GLN A 189 -17.47 12.71 -0.42
CA GLN A 189 -18.48 13.00 -1.44
C GLN A 189 -18.95 11.69 -2.08
N PHE A 190 -20.23 11.35 -1.85
CA PHE A 190 -20.88 10.16 -2.38
C PHE A 190 -22.07 10.56 -3.25
N LEU A 191 -22.23 9.90 -4.39
CA LEU A 191 -23.45 10.00 -5.23
C LEU A 191 -24.68 9.44 -4.49
N ASP A 192 -25.87 9.68 -5.04
CA ASP A 192 -27.10 9.04 -4.59
C ASP A 192 -27.05 7.51 -4.82
N GLU A 193 -27.61 6.74 -3.88
CA GLU A 193 -27.63 5.27 -3.94
C GLU A 193 -28.51 4.74 -5.08
N GLY A 194 -29.43 5.53 -5.64
CA GLY A 194 -30.17 5.21 -6.86
C GLY A 194 -29.37 5.42 -8.14
N ILE A 195 -28.32 6.26 -8.12
CA ILE A 195 -27.38 6.46 -9.24
C ILE A 195 -26.29 5.38 -9.19
N LEU A 196 -25.74 5.09 -8.00
CA LEU A 196 -24.61 4.16 -7.86
C LEU A 196 -24.75 3.24 -6.63
N PRO A 197 -25.63 2.23 -6.67
CA PRO A 197 -25.94 1.40 -5.50
C PRO A 197 -24.72 0.75 -4.84
N GLY A 198 -24.67 0.83 -3.52
CA GLY A 198 -23.76 0.11 -2.63
C GLY A 198 -22.36 0.71 -2.47
N HIS A 199 -22.05 1.83 -3.14
CA HIS A 199 -20.73 2.46 -3.13
C HIS A 199 -20.27 2.89 -1.73
N ARG A 200 -21.15 3.50 -0.92
CA ARG A 200 -20.84 3.94 0.45
C ARG A 200 -20.53 2.76 1.36
N ALA A 201 -21.33 1.69 1.26
CA ALA A 201 -21.16 0.48 2.05
C ALA A 201 -19.84 -0.25 1.70
N SER A 202 -19.56 -0.43 0.39
CA SER A 202 -18.33 -1.06 -0.09
C SER A 202 -17.09 -0.25 0.29
N THR A 203 -17.13 1.08 0.12
CA THR A 203 -16.06 1.99 0.51
C THR A 203 -15.74 1.90 2.00
N THR A 204 -16.77 1.90 2.84
CA THR A 204 -16.60 1.78 4.30
C THR A 204 -16.03 0.40 4.68
N GLU A 205 -16.55 -0.70 4.12
CA GLU A 205 -16.00 -2.05 4.37
C GLU A 205 -14.51 -2.14 3.97
N TRP A 206 -14.13 -1.55 2.83
CA TRP A 206 -12.74 -1.54 2.36
C TRP A 206 -11.80 -0.74 3.27
N LEU A 207 -12.23 0.47 3.68
CA LEU A 207 -11.47 1.34 4.59
C LEU A 207 -11.23 0.68 5.96
N GLU A 208 -12.27 0.07 6.54
CA GLU A 208 -12.20 -0.62 7.84
C GLU A 208 -11.21 -1.80 7.80
N ILE A 209 -11.22 -2.60 6.72
CA ILE A 209 -10.31 -3.73 6.53
C ILE A 209 -8.88 -3.26 6.30
N ALA A 210 -8.68 -2.22 5.49
CA ALA A 210 -7.36 -1.67 5.22
C ALA A 210 -6.70 -1.11 6.49
N ARG A 211 -7.47 -0.45 7.36
CA ARG A 211 -6.99 -0.02 8.69
C ARG A 211 -6.55 -1.18 9.57
N GLU A 212 -7.32 -2.27 9.61
CA GLU A 212 -6.95 -3.47 10.40
C GLU A 212 -5.69 -4.14 9.85
N VAL A 213 -5.61 -4.36 8.53
CA VAL A 213 -4.41 -4.95 7.90
C VAL A 213 -3.19 -4.06 8.13
N ASN A 214 -3.32 -2.74 8.03
CA ASN A 214 -2.27 -1.79 8.35
C ASN A 214 -1.82 -1.85 9.82
N LEU A 215 -2.76 -1.96 10.76
CA LEU A 215 -2.44 -2.11 12.19
C LEU A 215 -1.64 -3.39 12.42
N GLN A 216 -2.10 -4.51 11.86
CA GLN A 216 -1.41 -5.80 11.96
C GLN A 216 -0.01 -5.78 11.33
N LEU A 217 0.15 -5.17 10.15
CA LEU A 217 1.45 -4.99 9.51
C LEU A 217 2.36 -4.04 10.29
N THR A 218 1.83 -3.02 10.97
CA THR A 218 2.62 -2.13 11.83
C THR A 218 3.16 -2.87 13.05
N ILE A 219 2.35 -3.74 13.68
CA ILE A 219 2.80 -4.59 14.80
C ILE A 219 3.80 -5.66 14.31
N ALA A 220 3.59 -6.22 13.11
CA ALA A 220 4.56 -7.12 12.49
C ALA A 220 5.90 -6.41 12.21
N LEU A 221 5.87 -5.14 11.79
CA LEU A 221 7.06 -4.33 11.58
C LEU A 221 7.78 -4.00 12.90
N GLU A 222 7.06 -3.75 14.00
CA GLU A 222 7.67 -3.62 15.33
C GLU A 222 8.50 -4.87 15.68
N LEU A 223 7.92 -6.06 15.50
CA LEU A 223 8.62 -7.33 15.74
C LEU A 223 9.78 -7.56 14.76
N ALA A 224 9.60 -7.21 13.47
CA ALA A 224 10.63 -7.33 12.45
C ALA A 224 11.84 -6.45 12.76
N LEU A 225 11.65 -5.24 13.31
CA LEU A 225 12.71 -4.33 13.73
C LEU A 225 13.29 -4.69 15.12
N GLY A 226 12.52 -5.41 15.94
CA GLY A 226 12.85 -5.73 17.34
C GLY A 226 12.53 -4.59 18.31
N LEU A 227 11.54 -3.76 17.97
CA LEU A 227 11.06 -2.64 18.78
C LEU A 227 10.16 -3.12 19.94
N SER A 228 10.04 -2.29 20.97
CA SER A 228 9.03 -2.47 22.02
C SER A 228 7.60 -2.43 21.45
N PRO A 229 6.64 -3.22 21.99
CA PRO A 229 5.26 -3.20 21.53
C PRO A 229 4.61 -1.81 21.58
N ASN A 230 3.92 -1.46 20.50
CA ASN A 230 3.28 -0.16 20.22
C ASN A 230 4.24 1.02 19.95
N ALA A 231 5.56 0.80 19.79
CA ALA A 231 6.52 1.85 19.46
C ALA A 231 6.28 2.52 18.09
N LEU A 232 5.60 1.84 17.17
CA LEU A 232 5.15 2.34 15.87
C LEU A 232 3.64 2.62 15.86
N VAL A 233 2.82 1.75 16.48
CA VAL A 233 1.36 1.93 16.53
C VAL A 233 0.96 3.25 17.21
N SER A 234 1.71 3.66 18.24
CA SER A 234 1.48 4.94 18.95
C SER A 234 1.64 6.19 18.08
N ILE A 235 2.29 6.09 16.92
CA ILE A 235 2.48 7.21 15.98
C ILE A 235 1.25 7.38 15.06
N LEU A 236 0.50 6.30 14.82
CA LEU A 236 -0.79 6.34 14.13
C LEU A 236 -1.90 6.93 15.01
N ARG A 237 -1.78 6.79 16.34
CA ARG A 237 -2.76 7.18 17.37
C ARG A 237 -4.20 6.74 17.03
N ASP A 238 -4.39 5.52 16.52
CA ASP A 238 -5.70 5.00 16.09
C ASP A 238 -6.13 3.73 16.85
N SER A 239 -5.80 3.65 18.14
CA SER A 239 -6.34 2.62 19.01
C SER A 239 -7.79 2.95 19.45
N PRO A 240 -8.54 1.98 20.02
CA PRO A 240 -9.82 2.28 20.66
C PRO A 240 -9.71 3.30 21.80
N ALA A 241 -8.57 3.35 22.50
CA ALA A 241 -8.30 4.34 23.54
C ALA A 241 -8.04 5.73 22.96
N ASP A 242 -7.28 5.82 21.86
CA ASP A 242 -7.08 7.08 21.15
C ASP A 242 -8.41 7.65 20.64
N ARG A 243 -9.31 6.82 20.10
CA ARG A 243 -10.64 7.28 19.64
C ARG A 243 -11.56 7.74 20.78
N ILE A 244 -11.26 7.41 22.04
CA ILE A 244 -11.92 8.00 23.21
C ILE A 244 -11.26 9.34 23.56
N ALA A 245 -9.92 9.37 23.68
CA ALA A 245 -9.16 10.58 23.94
C ALA A 245 -9.36 11.67 22.88
N GLN A 246 -9.52 11.29 21.60
CA GLN A 246 -9.88 12.16 20.49
C GLN A 246 -11.20 12.87 20.76
N LYS A 247 -12.27 12.14 21.10
CA LYS A 247 -13.60 12.72 21.37
C LYS A 247 -13.58 13.65 22.58
N GLU A 248 -12.82 13.30 23.62
CA GLU A 248 -12.63 14.18 24.78
C GLU A 248 -11.86 15.46 24.43
N ALA A 249 -10.82 15.36 23.60
CA ALA A 249 -10.05 16.51 23.13
C ALA A 249 -10.86 17.38 22.16
N GLU A 250 -11.62 16.79 21.24
CA GLU A 250 -12.52 17.47 20.30
C GLU A 250 -13.62 18.24 21.05
N ALA A 251 -14.20 17.64 22.11
CA ALA A 251 -15.18 18.31 22.95
C ALA A 251 -14.59 19.50 23.73
N LYS A 252 -13.36 19.36 24.27
CA LYS A 252 -12.63 20.45 24.93
C LYS A 252 -12.30 21.58 23.94
N PHE A 253 -11.76 21.22 22.78
CA PHE A 253 -11.37 22.14 21.71
C PHE A 253 -12.58 22.95 21.19
N ALA A 254 -13.69 22.27 20.88
CA ALA A 254 -14.93 22.93 20.45
C ALA A 254 -15.49 23.92 21.49
N ALA A 255 -15.29 23.66 22.79
CA ALA A 255 -15.73 24.56 23.86
C ALA A 255 -14.87 25.84 23.99
N VAL A 256 -13.58 25.78 23.65
CA VAL A 256 -12.63 26.92 23.76
C VAL A 256 -12.39 27.68 22.45
N ALA A 257 -12.67 27.06 21.30
CA ALA A 257 -12.42 27.62 19.96
C ALA A 257 -13.05 29.00 19.70
N GLN A 258 -14.14 29.34 20.40
CA GLN A 258 -14.84 30.63 20.32
C GLN A 258 -14.34 31.70 21.31
N GLN A 259 -13.46 31.33 22.25
CA GLN A 259 -13.15 32.15 23.43
C GLN A 259 -11.66 32.48 23.58
N ASP A 260 -10.76 31.60 23.12
CA ASP A 260 -9.33 31.73 23.31
C ASP A 260 -8.55 31.87 21.99
N HIS A 261 -7.71 32.89 21.91
CA HIS A 261 -6.78 33.14 20.81
C HIS A 261 -5.70 32.06 20.61
N GLU A 262 -5.36 31.30 21.65
CA GLU A 262 -4.33 30.24 21.62
C GLU A 262 -4.91 28.83 21.45
N ALA A 263 -6.23 28.68 21.27
CA ALA A 263 -6.89 27.38 21.16
C ALA A 263 -6.26 26.48 20.07
N ARG A 264 -5.60 25.41 20.52
CA ARG A 264 -4.85 24.43 19.72
C ARG A 264 -5.32 23.01 20.06
N TYR A 265 -5.36 22.12 19.08
CA TYR A 265 -5.73 20.72 19.26
C TYR A 265 -4.50 19.83 19.51
N ASP A 266 -4.50 19.05 20.59
CA ASP A 266 -3.41 18.18 21.05
C ASP A 266 -3.74 16.67 21.00
N GLY A 267 -5.02 16.34 20.81
CA GLY A 267 -5.53 14.97 20.79
C GLY A 267 -5.09 14.15 19.57
N PRO A 268 -5.45 12.85 19.52
CA PRO A 268 -5.27 12.02 18.34
C PRO A 268 -6.03 12.58 17.12
N ALA A 269 -5.41 12.54 15.95
CA ALA A 269 -6.03 12.89 14.67
C ALA A 269 -5.68 11.85 13.58
N PRO A 270 -6.26 10.63 13.63
CA PRO A 270 -5.95 9.57 12.69
C PRO A 270 -6.36 9.91 11.26
N TYR A 271 -5.41 9.79 10.33
CA TYR A 271 -5.56 10.19 8.95
C TYR A 271 -5.19 9.07 7.98
N PHE A 272 -6.14 8.75 7.11
CA PHE A 272 -6.05 7.68 6.13
C PHE A 272 -6.74 8.15 4.86
N ARG A 273 -6.17 7.80 3.71
CA ARG A 273 -6.72 8.13 2.38
C ARG A 273 -6.92 6.87 1.57
N MET A 274 -7.88 6.91 0.66
CA MET A 274 -8.12 5.85 -0.31
C MET A 274 -8.41 6.49 -1.67
N LYS A 275 -7.70 6.07 -2.71
CA LYS A 275 -7.95 6.44 -4.09
C LYS A 275 -8.44 5.21 -4.84
N MET A 276 -9.64 5.30 -5.40
CA MET A 276 -10.02 4.45 -6.53
C MET A 276 -9.52 5.14 -7.78
N ILE A 277 -8.73 4.44 -8.57
CA ILE A 277 -8.00 5.02 -9.69
C ILE A 277 -8.30 4.22 -10.94
N ARG A 278 -8.59 4.92 -12.03
CA ARG A 278 -8.62 4.37 -13.38
C ARG A 278 -7.49 4.99 -14.20
N TYR A 279 -6.80 4.15 -14.97
CA TYR A 279 -5.84 4.55 -15.98
C TYR A 279 -6.44 4.14 -17.33
N PRO A 280 -7.14 5.05 -18.03
CA PRO A 280 -7.89 4.68 -19.21
C PRO A 280 -6.99 4.39 -20.42
N ARG A 281 -7.47 3.53 -21.32
CA ARG A 281 -6.78 3.10 -22.55
C ARG A 281 -7.47 3.56 -23.83
N GLY A 282 -8.67 4.14 -23.73
CA GLY A 282 -9.39 4.75 -24.85
C GLY A 282 -8.64 5.92 -25.50
N ALA A 283 -8.93 6.19 -26.77
CA ALA A 283 -8.34 7.31 -27.52
C ALA A 283 -9.09 8.64 -27.29
N ASP A 284 -10.34 8.57 -26.86
CA ASP A 284 -11.14 9.69 -26.34
C ASP A 284 -11.69 9.26 -24.98
N VAL A 285 -11.60 10.15 -24.00
CA VAL A 285 -12.05 9.97 -22.62
C VAL A 285 -12.52 11.33 -22.13
N ASP A 286 -13.83 11.53 -22.02
CA ASP A 286 -14.42 12.77 -21.49
C ASP A 286 -13.98 14.07 -22.23
N GLY A 287 -13.53 13.97 -23.49
CA GLY A 287 -12.97 15.10 -24.26
C GLY A 287 -11.56 15.54 -23.82
N PHE A 288 -10.91 14.79 -22.93
CA PHE A 288 -9.54 15.04 -22.48
C PHE A 288 -8.53 15.00 -23.64
N GLN A 289 -7.52 15.87 -23.59
CA GLN A 289 -6.36 15.86 -24.48
C GLN A 289 -5.10 15.89 -23.62
N LYS A 290 -4.10 15.07 -23.97
CA LYS A 290 -2.80 15.07 -23.28
C LYS A 290 -2.01 16.33 -23.63
N ASP A 291 -1.30 16.88 -22.64
CA ASP A 291 -0.29 17.93 -22.89
C ASP A 291 0.87 17.42 -23.78
N ASP A 292 1.21 16.13 -23.63
CA ASP A 292 2.14 15.39 -24.48
C ASP A 292 1.47 14.12 -25.01
N ALA A 293 1.17 14.10 -26.31
CA ALA A 293 0.55 12.96 -26.99
C ALA A 293 1.38 11.66 -26.84
N SER A 294 2.70 11.77 -26.76
CA SER A 294 3.63 10.64 -26.60
C SER A 294 3.74 10.13 -25.15
N SER A 295 3.16 10.85 -24.18
CA SER A 295 3.26 10.50 -22.76
C SER A 295 2.69 9.11 -22.48
N THR A 296 3.50 8.33 -21.77
CA THR A 296 3.17 7.01 -21.21
C THR A 296 3.13 7.04 -19.67
N GLN A 297 3.07 8.23 -19.07
CA GLN A 297 3.05 8.41 -17.62
C GLN A 297 1.62 8.20 -17.08
N GLY A 298 1.30 7.00 -16.61
CA GLY A 298 0.10 6.77 -15.80
C GLY A 298 0.24 7.40 -14.41
N VAL A 299 1.42 7.23 -13.80
CA VAL A 299 1.93 8.03 -12.68
C VAL A 299 3.44 8.15 -12.86
N GLY A 300 4.01 9.33 -12.59
CA GLY A 300 5.46 9.50 -12.59
C GLY A 300 6.18 8.68 -11.51
N ALA A 301 7.51 8.62 -11.59
CA ALA A 301 8.33 7.98 -10.56
C ALA A 301 8.31 8.82 -9.28
N HIS A 302 7.79 8.23 -8.20
CA HIS A 302 7.58 8.85 -6.88
C HIS A 302 7.79 7.85 -5.73
N LYS A 303 7.85 8.35 -4.49
CA LYS A 303 7.75 7.58 -3.25
C LYS A 303 6.50 8.04 -2.51
N ASP A 304 5.84 7.15 -1.76
CA ASP A 304 4.71 7.55 -0.91
C ASP A 304 5.18 8.37 0.29
N GLY A 305 4.62 9.55 0.51
CA GLY A 305 4.97 10.41 1.66
C GLY A 305 4.49 9.91 3.02
N GLY A 306 3.76 8.79 3.06
CA GLY A 306 3.03 8.29 4.24
C GLY A 306 3.76 7.22 5.06
N TRP A 307 3.00 6.24 5.54
CA TRP A 307 3.43 5.19 6.46
C TRP A 307 3.46 3.80 5.80
N ILE A 308 2.29 3.26 5.44
CA ILE A 308 2.12 2.02 4.65
C ILE A 308 1.07 2.28 3.57
N THR A 309 1.35 1.86 2.34
CA THR A 309 0.39 1.79 1.24
C THR A 309 -0.08 0.36 1.04
N LEU A 310 -1.39 0.18 0.88
CA LEU A 310 -2.06 -1.08 0.55
C LEU A 310 -2.77 -0.92 -0.80
N LEU A 311 -2.29 -1.60 -1.82
CA LEU A 311 -2.71 -1.43 -3.21
C LEU A 311 -3.32 -2.73 -3.76
N ALA A 312 -4.62 -2.71 -4.01
CA ALA A 312 -5.26 -3.69 -4.88
C ALA A 312 -5.20 -3.23 -6.34
N THR A 313 -4.93 -4.17 -7.24
CA THR A 313 -4.94 -3.97 -8.70
C THR A 313 -5.91 -4.95 -9.35
N ASP A 314 -6.39 -4.61 -10.54
CA ASP A 314 -6.93 -5.61 -11.46
C ASP A 314 -5.79 -6.30 -12.24
N SER A 315 -6.14 -7.17 -13.18
CA SER A 315 -5.19 -7.92 -14.00
C SER A 315 -4.46 -7.09 -15.07
N VAL A 316 -4.70 -5.78 -15.17
CA VAL A 316 -4.06 -4.93 -16.18
C VAL A 316 -2.73 -4.39 -15.64
N GLY A 317 -1.64 -4.80 -16.29
CA GLY A 317 -0.28 -4.40 -15.93
C GLY A 317 0.03 -2.92 -16.15
N GLY A 318 1.17 -2.49 -15.61
CA GLY A 318 1.70 -1.13 -15.76
C GLY A 318 2.33 -0.55 -14.49
N LEU A 319 2.06 -1.12 -13.31
CA LEU A 319 2.81 -0.75 -12.10
C LEU A 319 4.25 -1.23 -12.22
N GLN A 320 5.21 -0.35 -11.98
CA GLN A 320 6.63 -0.65 -11.98
C GLN A 320 7.29 -0.13 -10.70
N ILE A 321 8.28 -0.86 -10.20
CA ILE A 321 9.12 -0.48 -9.06
C ILE A 321 10.58 -0.36 -9.51
N GLN A 322 11.32 0.57 -8.90
CA GLN A 322 12.76 0.71 -9.12
C GLN A 322 13.55 -0.04 -8.05
N ASP A 323 14.57 -0.80 -8.45
CA ASP A 323 15.50 -1.44 -7.53
C ASP A 323 16.65 -0.51 -7.09
N PHE A 324 17.54 -1.00 -6.24
CA PHE A 324 18.68 -0.23 -5.73
C PHE A 324 19.79 0.06 -6.77
N ALA A 325 19.79 -0.63 -7.91
CA ALA A 325 20.68 -0.33 -9.04
C ALA A 325 20.07 0.72 -9.99
N GLY A 326 18.77 0.99 -9.87
CA GLY A 326 18.02 1.93 -10.69
C GLY A 326 17.17 1.28 -11.78
N GLU A 327 17.13 -0.05 -11.83
CA GLU A 327 16.38 -0.79 -12.86
C GLU A 327 14.89 -0.85 -12.54
N TRP A 328 14.06 -0.72 -13.57
CA TRP A 328 12.60 -0.67 -13.45
C TRP A 328 11.97 -2.03 -13.71
N ILE A 329 11.45 -2.66 -12.67
CA ILE A 329 10.84 -3.99 -12.66
C ILE A 329 9.32 -3.89 -12.78
N ASP A 330 8.72 -4.64 -13.70
CA ASP A 330 7.26 -4.78 -13.82
C ASP A 330 6.66 -5.59 -12.67
N VAL A 331 5.66 -5.02 -12.00
CA VAL A 331 4.93 -5.70 -10.92
C VAL A 331 3.80 -6.51 -11.53
N ALA A 332 4.02 -7.82 -11.67
CA ALA A 332 3.02 -8.77 -12.15
C ALA A 332 1.77 -8.80 -11.24
N HIS A 333 0.60 -9.05 -11.83
CA HIS A 333 -0.65 -9.20 -11.08
C HIS A 333 -0.63 -10.49 -10.24
N SER A 334 -0.93 -10.37 -8.95
CA SER A 334 -1.20 -11.51 -8.06
C SER A 334 -2.68 -11.63 -7.78
N ASN A 335 -3.29 -12.75 -8.18
CA ASN A 335 -4.68 -13.07 -7.84
C ASN A 335 -4.86 -13.06 -6.32
N ASN A 336 -5.80 -12.25 -5.80
CA ASN A 336 -6.06 -12.05 -4.36
C ASN A 336 -4.86 -11.46 -3.57
N GLY A 337 -3.81 -10.98 -4.25
CA GLY A 337 -2.71 -10.26 -3.61
C GLY A 337 -3.08 -8.81 -3.28
N ILE A 338 -2.51 -8.26 -2.22
CA ILE A 338 -2.46 -6.82 -1.95
C ILE A 338 -0.99 -6.43 -2.04
N ILE A 339 -0.66 -5.50 -2.94
CA ILE A 339 0.68 -4.92 -3.00
C ILE A 339 0.86 -4.01 -1.78
N VAL A 340 1.99 -4.15 -1.09
CA VAL A 340 2.32 -3.39 0.11
C VAL A 340 3.66 -2.70 -0.08
N ASN A 341 3.71 -1.42 0.26
CA ASN A 341 4.98 -0.68 0.36
C ASN A 341 5.00 0.29 1.54
N PHE A 342 6.20 0.59 2.00
CA PHE A 342 6.41 1.59 3.05
C PHE A 342 6.55 3.00 2.45
N GLY A 343 6.17 4.00 3.24
CA GLY A 343 6.28 5.41 2.90
C GLY A 343 7.41 6.14 3.64
N GLN A 344 7.68 7.37 3.22
CA GLN A 344 8.85 8.14 3.65
C GLN A 344 8.86 8.50 5.15
N GLN A 345 7.73 8.41 5.86
CA GLN A 345 7.76 8.57 7.33
C GLN A 345 8.39 7.36 8.02
N ILE A 346 8.18 6.14 7.50
CA ILE A 346 8.89 4.93 7.96
C ILE A 346 10.38 5.00 7.59
N GLU A 347 10.71 5.48 6.39
CA GLU A 347 12.09 5.71 5.95
C GLU A 347 12.81 6.72 6.86
N LYS A 348 12.24 7.91 7.08
CA LYS A 348 12.76 8.92 8.03
C LYS A 348 12.91 8.36 9.44
N LEU A 349 11.88 7.68 9.94
CA LEU A 349 11.84 7.19 11.32
C LEU A 349 12.85 6.06 11.59
N THR A 350 13.07 5.17 10.62
CA THR A 350 14.02 4.05 10.73
C THR A 350 15.42 4.39 10.22
N ARG A 351 15.70 5.66 9.89
CA ARG A 351 16.98 6.15 9.32
C ARG A 351 17.36 5.45 8.01
N GLY A 352 16.36 5.10 7.20
CA GLY A 352 16.54 4.37 5.95
C GLY A 352 16.61 2.85 6.09
N ALA A 353 16.61 2.27 7.30
CA ALA A 353 16.66 0.81 7.48
C ALA A 353 15.54 0.15 6.68
N VAL A 354 14.29 0.59 6.90
CA VAL A 354 13.19 0.33 5.96
C VAL A 354 13.22 1.39 4.88
N GLN A 355 13.23 0.96 3.61
CA GLN A 355 13.15 1.88 2.47
C GLN A 355 11.71 2.18 2.09
N ALA A 356 11.45 3.40 1.64
CA ALA A 356 10.23 3.77 0.95
C ALA A 356 10.43 3.53 -0.56
N ALA A 357 9.59 2.68 -1.16
CA ALA A 357 9.78 2.18 -2.51
C ALA A 357 9.55 3.25 -3.59
N THR A 358 10.56 3.49 -4.44
CA THR A 358 10.42 4.32 -5.65
C THR A 358 9.62 3.54 -6.69
N HIS A 359 8.45 4.03 -7.08
CA HIS A 359 7.54 3.33 -7.98
C HIS A 359 6.83 4.29 -8.96
N ARG A 360 6.25 3.75 -10.04
CA ARG A 360 5.55 4.49 -11.11
C ARG A 360 4.45 3.64 -11.74
N VAL A 361 3.57 4.25 -12.53
CA VAL A 361 2.70 3.51 -13.45
C VAL A 361 3.04 3.89 -14.89
N HIS A 362 3.57 2.92 -15.64
CA HIS A 362 3.84 3.03 -17.06
C HIS A 362 2.64 2.53 -17.88
N MET A 363 2.17 3.38 -18.78
CA MET A 363 1.04 3.12 -19.69
C MET A 363 1.60 3.03 -21.11
N PRO A 364 2.04 1.84 -21.58
CA PRO A 364 2.62 1.68 -22.91
C PRO A 364 1.68 2.17 -24.02
N GLY A 365 2.26 2.68 -25.12
CA GLY A 365 1.56 3.42 -26.18
C GLY A 365 0.57 2.62 -27.04
N ASN A 366 0.25 1.38 -26.68
CA ASN A 366 -0.75 0.55 -27.36
C ASN A 366 -2.19 0.92 -26.94
N ALA A 367 -2.56 2.19 -27.08
CA ALA A 367 -3.91 2.68 -26.80
C ALA A 367 -4.97 1.88 -27.59
N GLY A 368 -6.10 1.60 -26.95
CA GLY A 368 -7.18 0.78 -27.49
C GLY A 368 -6.93 -0.74 -27.55
N ALA A 369 -5.70 -1.22 -27.33
CA ALA A 369 -5.39 -2.66 -27.40
C ALA A 369 -5.60 -3.43 -26.08
N LEU A 370 -5.82 -2.71 -24.97
CA LEU A 370 -6.06 -3.24 -23.63
C LEU A 370 -7.24 -2.48 -22.99
N PRO A 371 -7.99 -3.10 -22.06
CA PRO A 371 -9.02 -2.40 -21.29
C PRO A 371 -8.41 -1.37 -20.33
N ASP A 372 -9.22 -0.42 -19.89
CA ASP A 372 -8.91 0.51 -18.80
C ASP A 372 -8.42 -0.26 -17.56
N ARG A 373 -7.32 0.21 -16.94
CA ARG A 373 -6.73 -0.40 -15.74
C ARG A 373 -7.32 0.23 -14.49
N TYR A 374 -7.76 -0.58 -13.54
CA TYR A 374 -8.32 -0.15 -12.26
C TYR A 374 -7.37 -0.47 -11.10
N SER A 375 -7.41 0.36 -10.07
CA SER A 375 -6.69 0.15 -8.81
C SER A 375 -7.43 0.75 -7.63
N VAL A 376 -7.26 0.16 -6.45
CA VAL A 376 -7.74 0.72 -5.19
C VAL A 376 -6.53 0.82 -4.26
N ALA A 377 -6.00 2.02 -4.16
CA ALA A 377 -4.87 2.35 -3.30
C ALA A 377 -5.39 2.91 -1.98
N TRP A 378 -4.90 2.40 -0.85
CA TRP A 378 -5.16 2.91 0.48
C TRP A 378 -3.84 3.29 1.14
N PHE A 379 -3.81 4.41 1.85
CA PHE A 379 -2.60 4.99 2.40
C PHE A 379 -2.80 5.32 3.88
N SER A 380 -2.00 4.71 4.75
CA SER A 380 -1.86 5.18 6.13
C SER A 380 -0.84 6.30 6.25
N MET A 381 -1.08 7.13 7.26
CA MET A 381 -0.25 8.23 7.66
C MET A 381 -0.06 8.16 9.18
N PRO A 382 0.99 8.78 9.75
CA PRO A 382 0.96 9.21 11.14
C PRO A 382 -0.32 9.99 11.45
N SER A 383 -0.72 10.04 12.73
CA SER A 383 -1.71 11.03 13.20
C SER A 383 -1.28 12.44 12.76
N LEU A 384 -2.22 13.30 12.38
CA LEU A 384 -1.89 14.67 11.95
C LEU A 384 -1.18 15.46 13.06
N THR A 385 -1.46 15.14 14.32
CA THR A 385 -0.79 15.66 15.53
C THR A 385 0.46 14.89 15.97
N ALA A 386 0.95 13.93 15.17
CA ALA A 386 2.18 13.20 15.49
C ALA A 386 3.43 13.92 15.00
N HIS A 387 4.51 13.86 15.79
CA HIS A 387 5.84 14.33 15.41
C HIS A 387 6.73 13.12 15.03
N VAL A 388 7.14 13.04 13.77
CA VAL A 388 7.94 11.92 13.24
C VAL A 388 9.43 12.25 13.30
N HIS A 389 10.12 11.66 14.27
CA HIS A 389 11.56 11.79 14.49
C HIS A 389 12.31 10.47 14.24
N PRO A 390 13.55 10.50 13.72
CA PRO A 390 14.36 9.29 13.54
C PRO A 390 14.73 8.62 14.88
N LEU A 391 14.34 7.36 15.05
CA LEU A 391 14.62 6.57 16.27
C LEU A 391 16.12 6.55 16.60
N PRO A 392 16.52 6.47 17.87
CA PRO A 392 17.88 6.07 18.24
C PRO A 392 18.18 4.68 17.68
N LEU A 393 19.37 4.46 17.11
CA LEU A 393 19.74 3.13 16.60
C LEU A 393 19.75 2.06 17.70
N SER A 394 19.96 2.46 18.96
CA SER A 394 19.85 1.60 20.15
C SER A 394 18.44 1.04 20.42
N ASN A 395 17.41 1.55 19.73
CA ASN A 395 16.05 1.00 19.82
C ASN A 395 15.85 -0.16 18.83
N LEU A 396 16.70 -0.28 17.81
CA LEU A 396 16.67 -1.41 16.86
C LEU A 396 17.44 -2.59 17.46
N SER A 397 16.99 -3.81 17.15
CA SER A 397 17.66 -5.01 17.64
C SER A 397 19.11 -5.15 17.10
N PRO A 398 20.08 -5.63 17.91
CA PRO A 398 21.46 -5.81 17.46
C PRO A 398 21.57 -6.69 16.20
N ASP A 399 20.78 -7.75 16.13
CA ASP A 399 20.73 -8.68 14.99
C ASP A 399 20.26 -7.97 13.70
N LEU A 400 19.33 -7.02 13.81
CA LEU A 400 18.89 -6.19 12.67
C LEU A 400 20.02 -5.24 12.22
N LEU A 401 20.66 -4.56 13.16
CA LEU A 401 21.78 -3.66 12.86
C LEU A 401 22.94 -4.40 12.19
N GLN A 402 23.17 -5.67 12.58
CA GLN A 402 24.16 -6.53 11.96
C GLN A 402 23.73 -6.96 10.56
N ALA A 403 22.52 -7.52 10.40
CA ALA A 403 21.98 -7.93 9.10
C ALA A 403 21.92 -6.77 8.08
N TRP A 404 21.64 -5.54 8.51
CA TRP A 404 21.65 -4.36 7.65
C TRP A 404 23.08 -3.99 7.17
N ARG A 405 24.11 -4.10 8.02
CA ARG A 405 25.51 -3.93 7.58
C ARG A 405 25.93 -5.00 6.57
N ASP A 406 25.59 -6.26 6.89
CA ASP A 406 25.96 -7.44 6.12
C ASP A 406 25.18 -7.55 4.79
N SER A 407 24.04 -6.86 4.66
CA SER A 407 23.24 -6.78 3.42
C SER A 407 23.99 -6.21 2.20
N GLY A 408 25.19 -5.65 2.40
CA GLY A 408 25.95 -4.97 1.36
C GLY A 408 25.45 -3.55 1.04
N ARG A 409 24.23 -3.16 1.48
CA ARG A 409 23.66 -1.82 1.24
C ARG A 409 24.64 -0.69 1.63
N PRO A 410 24.73 0.39 0.82
CA PRO A 410 25.66 1.51 1.06
C PRO A 410 25.18 2.46 2.17
N ASP A 411 23.90 2.45 2.52
CA ASP A 411 23.31 3.31 3.56
C ASP A 411 23.27 2.66 4.96
N ALA A 412 23.96 1.53 5.14
CA ALA A 412 24.01 0.82 6.42
C ALA A 412 24.92 1.53 7.46
N PRO A 413 24.56 1.57 8.77
CA PRO A 413 25.30 2.32 9.78
C PRO A 413 26.74 1.84 9.98
N GLY A 414 27.70 2.76 9.86
CA GLY A 414 29.14 2.49 9.83
C GLY A 414 29.78 2.55 8.44
N LYS A 415 29.04 2.93 7.39
CA LYS A 415 29.54 3.14 6.01
C LYS A 415 29.49 4.62 5.56
N GLU A 416 29.36 5.55 6.50
CA GLU A 416 29.12 6.98 6.21
C GLU A 416 30.26 7.64 5.42
N GLU A 417 31.50 7.15 5.58
CA GLU A 417 32.65 7.59 4.78
C GLU A 417 32.69 6.92 3.39
N GLU A 418 32.35 5.63 3.28
CA GLU A 418 32.26 4.92 1.98
C GLU A 418 31.18 5.52 1.06
N ALA A 419 30.11 6.06 1.63
CA ALA A 419 29.02 6.69 0.90
C ALA A 419 29.42 8.02 0.22
N GLN A 420 30.50 8.68 0.67
CA GLN A 420 30.93 9.97 0.10
C GLN A 420 31.78 9.84 -1.17
N ASP A 421 32.51 8.72 -1.34
CA ASP A 421 33.44 8.52 -2.47
C ASP A 421 32.82 7.76 -3.66
N ARG A 422 31.65 7.11 -3.46
CA ARG A 422 30.99 6.30 -4.49
C ARG A 422 29.96 7.07 -5.31
N ARG A 423 30.10 7.01 -6.64
CA ARG A 423 28.99 7.16 -7.61
C ARG A 423 28.06 5.94 -7.59
N GLY A 424 27.64 5.51 -6.40
CA GLY A 424 27.04 4.20 -6.14
C GLY A 424 26.44 4.07 -4.73
N GLY A 425 25.73 5.11 -4.29
CA GLY A 425 24.69 4.95 -3.27
C GLY A 425 23.45 4.22 -3.84
N LEU A 426 22.37 4.15 -3.08
CA LEU A 426 21.09 3.63 -3.60
C LEU A 426 20.60 4.50 -4.76
N VAL A 427 20.43 3.91 -5.95
CA VAL A 427 19.95 4.63 -7.12
C VAL A 427 18.42 4.78 -7.05
N SER A 428 17.93 5.98 -7.34
CA SER A 428 16.50 6.31 -7.31
C SER A 428 16.23 7.50 -8.23
N ASP A 429 15.24 7.38 -9.12
CA ASP A 429 14.72 8.49 -9.93
C ASP A 429 14.12 9.60 -9.04
N VAL A 430 13.77 9.29 -7.78
CA VAL A 430 13.17 10.20 -6.81
C VAL A 430 14.25 10.75 -5.88
N PRO A 431 14.45 12.09 -5.82
CA PRO A 431 15.40 12.71 -4.90
C PRO A 431 15.09 12.41 -3.43
N ALA A 432 16.14 12.27 -2.62
CA ALA A 432 16.00 12.08 -1.18
C ALA A 432 15.37 13.33 -0.51
N GLY A 433 14.42 13.11 0.41
CA GLY A 433 13.92 14.13 1.32
C GLY A 433 12.78 15.04 0.83
N ASP A 434 12.27 14.88 -0.41
CA ASP A 434 11.19 15.72 -0.99
C ASP A 434 9.93 15.84 -0.09
N LEU A 435 9.61 14.77 0.67
CA LEU A 435 8.49 14.75 1.62
C LEU A 435 8.94 14.55 3.08
N HIS A 436 10.11 15.07 3.47
CA HIS A 436 10.52 15.13 4.88
C HIS A 436 9.99 16.40 5.57
N GLY A 437 9.14 16.22 6.59
CA GLY A 437 8.68 17.31 7.45
C GLY A 437 9.83 17.91 8.26
N LYS A 438 9.74 19.22 8.55
CA LYS A 438 10.77 19.98 9.28
C LYS A 438 10.93 19.44 10.71
N ASP A 439 12.08 19.66 11.34
CA ASP A 439 12.28 19.20 12.71
C ASP A 439 11.40 19.96 13.70
N GLY A 440 10.72 19.20 14.57
CA GLY A 440 9.70 19.72 15.51
C GLY A 440 8.32 19.98 14.87
N GLU A 441 8.15 19.75 13.57
CA GLU A 441 6.89 19.96 12.86
C GLU A 441 5.92 18.78 13.08
N GLU A 442 4.62 19.07 13.13
CA GLU A 442 3.56 18.05 13.12
C GLU A 442 3.42 17.47 11.71
N PHE A 443 3.24 16.14 11.60
CA PHE A 443 3.03 15.47 10.32
C PHE A 443 1.85 16.08 9.52
N GLY A 444 0.83 16.60 10.20
CA GLY A 444 -0.29 17.27 9.55
C GLY A 444 0.12 18.48 8.69
N ILE A 445 1.14 19.26 9.09
CA ILE A 445 1.61 20.41 8.30
C ILE A 445 2.31 19.93 7.01
N LEU A 446 3.02 18.81 7.07
CA LEU A 446 3.59 18.15 5.89
C LEU A 446 2.49 17.60 4.96
N ALA A 447 1.49 16.90 5.52
CA ALA A 447 0.35 16.40 4.77
C ALA A 447 -0.44 17.52 4.09
N TRP A 448 -0.63 18.65 4.79
CA TRP A 448 -1.25 19.86 4.27
C TRP A 448 -0.50 20.38 3.04
N ARG A 449 0.81 20.67 3.16
CA ARG A 449 1.63 21.14 2.02
C ARG A 449 1.58 20.17 0.84
N GLY A 450 1.60 18.87 1.11
CA GLY A 450 1.53 17.83 0.08
C GLY A 450 0.23 17.90 -0.72
N ILE A 451 -0.91 17.98 -0.04
CA ILE A 451 -2.23 17.94 -0.68
C ILE A 451 -2.67 19.29 -1.28
N THR A 452 -2.27 20.42 -0.68
CA THR A 452 -2.54 21.75 -1.26
C THR A 452 -1.80 21.95 -2.58
N ARG A 453 -0.54 21.50 -2.66
CA ARG A 453 0.29 21.55 -3.88
C ARG A 453 -0.28 20.70 -5.02
N SER A 454 -0.96 19.60 -4.70
CA SER A 454 -1.57 18.70 -5.70
C SER A 454 -2.94 19.17 -6.21
N HIS A 455 -3.64 20.05 -5.49
CA HIS A 455 -5.01 20.46 -5.81
C HIS A 455 -5.20 21.99 -5.68
N PRO A 456 -4.50 22.80 -6.51
CA PRO A 456 -4.55 24.26 -6.41
C PRO A 456 -5.94 24.85 -6.67
N THR A 457 -6.83 24.15 -7.38
CA THR A 457 -8.25 24.51 -7.57
C THR A 457 -9.03 24.49 -6.26
N VAL A 458 -8.90 23.41 -5.48
CA VAL A 458 -9.48 23.27 -4.12
C VAL A 458 -8.95 24.38 -3.21
N VAL A 459 -7.65 24.70 -3.31
CA VAL A 459 -7.06 25.79 -2.51
C VAL A 459 -7.60 27.15 -2.92
N ALA A 460 -7.65 27.47 -4.21
CA ALA A 460 -8.17 28.75 -4.70
C ALA A 460 -9.65 28.98 -4.31
N HIS A 461 -10.45 27.90 -4.23
CA HIS A 461 -11.84 27.96 -3.79
C HIS A 461 -12.00 28.08 -2.27
N TRP A 462 -11.35 27.18 -1.50
CA TRP A 462 -11.62 27.00 -0.06
C TRP A 462 -10.56 27.56 0.88
N HIS A 463 -9.28 27.58 0.46
CA HIS A 463 -8.12 27.74 1.37
C HIS A 463 -7.12 28.83 0.97
N LYS A 464 -7.50 29.72 0.03
CA LYS A 464 -6.70 30.87 -0.47
C LYS A 464 -6.12 31.79 0.61
N ASP A 465 -6.70 31.75 1.82
CA ASP A 465 -6.30 32.55 2.97
C ASP A 465 -5.36 31.80 3.94
N LEU A 466 -5.17 30.48 3.74
CA LEU A 466 -4.28 29.60 4.51
C LEU A 466 -3.03 29.19 3.73
N VAL A 467 -3.03 29.32 2.40
CA VAL A 467 -1.89 29.04 1.52
C VAL A 467 -1.53 30.32 0.75
N PRO A 468 -0.30 30.85 0.87
CA PRO A 468 0.15 31.99 0.08
C PRO A 468 0.13 31.71 -1.42
N TRP A 469 -0.20 32.74 -2.22
CA TRP A 469 -0.11 32.72 -3.70
C TRP A 469 1.32 32.52 -4.26
N GLN A 470 2.32 32.40 -3.39
CA GLN A 470 3.72 32.10 -3.74
C GLN A 470 4.06 30.61 -3.54
N ASP A 471 3.17 29.86 -2.89
CA ASP A 471 3.24 28.41 -2.64
C ASP A 471 2.21 27.62 -3.51
N LEU A 472 1.68 28.27 -4.56
CA LEU A 472 0.70 27.78 -5.54
C LEU A 472 1.26 27.87 -6.97
#